data_AF-A0A8X6GRM2-F1
#
_entry.id   AF-A0A8X6GRM2-F1
#
_cell.length_a   1.000
_cell.length_b   1.000
_cell.length_c   1.000
_cell.angle_alpha   90.00
_cell.angle_beta   90.00
_cell.angle_gamma   90.00
#
_symmetry.space_group_name_H-M   'P 1'
#
loop_
_entity.id
_entity.type
_entity.pdbx_description
1 polymer ?
#
loop_
_entity_poly.entity_id
_entity_poly.type
_entity_poly.pdbx_seq_one_letter_code
_entity_poly.pdbx_strand_id
1 'polypeptide(L)'
;MHNCTTICHVCRSPSCQIGESKRCCDCDRNTGSEFCFKAHKENGLCDKLYQCRKCCKVNLRKDCPKSQHQCGEKRCPSCKKVVAENHMCYLQKESAKKSNEKLIFFDFETDLSTGEHIVNCVASQYLDGTEFVCEGYDAIDKFCKYLFSPQHKGFTAIAHNMKGFDGHFILRWFCLKYKNHRFFQLFSYVPF
;
A
#
# COMPACT_ATOMS: atom_id res chain seq x y z
N MET A 1 -33.71 2.92 -3.82
CA MET A 1 -34.21 3.05 -2.45
C MET A 1 -33.19 3.83 -1.62
N HIS A 2 -33.65 4.84 -0.86
CA HIS A 2 -32.80 5.59 0.07
C HIS A 2 -32.57 4.77 1.34
N ASN A 3 -31.38 4.19 1.49
CA ASN A 3 -30.97 3.47 2.69
C ASN A 3 -29.81 4.23 3.34
N CYS A 4 -30.09 5.00 4.37
CA CYS A 4 -29.10 5.75 5.15
C CYS A 4 -29.01 5.12 6.54
N THR A 5 -28.16 4.12 6.69
CA THR A 5 -27.94 3.42 7.98
C THR A 5 -27.10 4.24 8.96
N THR A 6 -26.13 5.02 8.47
CA THR A 6 -25.24 5.83 9.32
C THR A 6 -24.92 7.20 8.73
N ILE A 7 -24.58 7.26 7.44
CA ILE A 7 -24.29 8.52 6.73
C ILE A 7 -24.92 8.45 5.33
N CYS A 8 -25.56 9.53 4.91
CA CYS A 8 -26.14 9.60 3.57
C CYS A 8 -25.06 9.68 2.48
N HIS A 9 -25.09 8.77 1.50
CA HIS A 9 -24.17 8.82 0.36
C HIS A 9 -24.39 10.05 -0.55
N VAL A 10 -25.54 10.72 -0.46
CA VAL A 10 -25.88 11.91 -1.27
C VAL A 10 -25.42 13.21 -0.62
N CYS A 11 -25.84 13.47 0.63
CA CYS A 11 -25.52 14.70 1.35
C CYS A 11 -24.41 14.56 2.40
N ARG A 12 -23.93 13.35 2.70
CA ARG A 12 -22.97 13.02 3.76
C ARG A 12 -23.38 13.44 5.17
N SER A 13 -24.65 13.74 5.39
CA SER A 13 -25.20 13.98 6.74
C SER A 13 -25.58 12.67 7.43
N PRO A 14 -25.32 12.52 8.74
CA PRO A 14 -25.81 11.40 9.55
C PRO A 14 -27.31 11.53 9.87
N SER A 15 -27.86 12.74 9.86
CA SER A 15 -29.27 13.04 10.17
C SER A 15 -30.11 13.29 8.92
N CYS A 16 -29.91 12.47 7.87
CA CYS A 16 -30.60 12.67 6.59
C CYS A 16 -32.10 12.35 6.69
N GLN A 17 -32.94 13.37 6.47
CA GLN A 17 -34.40 13.21 6.42
C GLN A 17 -34.87 12.77 5.03
N ILE A 18 -35.89 11.90 4.99
CA ILE A 18 -36.56 11.47 3.76
C ILE A 18 -37.72 12.42 3.49
N GLY A 19 -37.88 12.84 2.24
CA GLY A 19 -38.98 13.67 1.78
C GLY A 19 -39.10 13.63 0.27
N GLU A 20 -39.62 14.71 -0.32
CA GLU A 20 -39.73 14.80 -1.76
C GLU A 20 -38.35 14.86 -2.43
N SER A 21 -38.17 14.01 -3.43
CA SER A 21 -36.89 13.93 -4.14
C SER A 21 -36.73 15.13 -5.07
N LYS A 22 -35.62 15.86 -4.90
CA LYS A 22 -35.27 17.03 -5.69
C LYS A 22 -33.97 16.77 -6.45
N ARG A 23 -33.88 17.22 -7.70
CA ARG A 23 -32.65 17.10 -8.49
C ARG A 23 -31.84 18.39 -8.41
N CYS A 24 -30.55 18.28 -8.13
CA CYS A 24 -29.66 19.43 -8.14
C CYS A 24 -29.31 19.85 -9.57
N CYS A 25 -29.50 21.13 -9.92
CA CYS A 25 -29.12 21.66 -11.24
C CYS A 25 -27.60 21.72 -11.45
N ASP A 26 -26.82 21.86 -10.38
CA ASP A 26 -25.36 22.08 -10.46
C ASP A 26 -24.60 20.76 -10.71
N CYS A 27 -25.02 19.70 -10.03
CA CYS A 27 -24.36 18.40 -10.03
C CYS A 27 -25.22 17.25 -10.58
N ASP A 28 -26.48 17.50 -10.95
CA ASP A 28 -27.45 16.53 -11.48
C ASP A 28 -27.76 15.33 -10.57
N ARG A 29 -27.29 15.33 -9.32
CA ARG A 29 -27.59 14.29 -8.33
C ARG A 29 -29.02 14.45 -7.80
N ASN A 30 -29.71 13.33 -7.60
CA ASN A 30 -30.99 13.30 -6.89
C ASN A 30 -30.77 13.32 -5.38
N THR A 31 -31.31 14.33 -4.70
CA THR A 31 -31.33 14.48 -3.25
C THR A 31 -32.67 13.99 -2.69
N GLY A 32 -32.63 13.26 -1.59
CA GLY A 32 -33.81 12.57 -1.03
C GLY A 32 -34.77 13.43 -0.21
N SER A 33 -34.51 14.74 -0.08
CA SER A 33 -35.36 15.74 0.59
C SER A 33 -34.78 17.15 0.40
N GLU A 34 -35.53 18.19 0.79
CA GLU A 34 -35.02 19.56 0.86
C GLU A 34 -33.87 19.69 1.88
N PHE A 35 -33.93 18.96 3.00
CA PHE A 35 -32.82 18.90 3.97
C PHE A 35 -31.56 18.29 3.32
N CYS A 36 -31.71 17.17 2.61
CA CYS A 36 -30.62 16.52 1.88
C CYS A 36 -30.02 17.48 0.84
N PHE A 37 -30.84 18.29 0.17
CA PHE A 37 -30.40 19.29 -0.80
C PHE A 37 -29.53 20.39 -0.17
N LYS A 38 -29.96 20.95 0.96
CA LYS A 38 -29.20 21.98 1.68
C LYS A 38 -27.87 21.45 2.20
N ALA A 39 -27.90 20.33 2.93
CA ALA A 39 -26.70 19.69 3.45
C ALA A 39 -25.73 19.26 2.32
N HIS A 40 -26.25 18.84 1.17
CA HIS A 40 -25.44 18.52 0.00
C HIS A 40 -24.64 19.73 -0.52
N LYS A 41 -25.26 20.92 -0.56
CA LYS A 41 -24.59 22.17 -0.96
C LYS A 41 -23.60 22.66 0.10
N GLU A 42 -24.01 22.68 1.37
CA GLU A 42 -23.17 23.12 2.49
C GLU A 42 -21.91 22.26 2.63
N ASN A 43 -22.00 20.95 2.41
CA ASN A 43 -20.86 20.04 2.45
C ASN A 43 -19.94 20.12 1.19
N GLY A 44 -20.22 21.05 0.26
CA GLY A 44 -19.42 21.26 -0.95
C GLY A 44 -19.38 20.03 -1.87
N LEU A 45 -20.46 19.24 -1.90
CA LEU A 45 -20.49 18.00 -2.70
C LEU A 45 -20.73 18.29 -4.18
N CYS A 46 -21.39 19.40 -4.52
CA CYS A 46 -21.56 19.88 -5.90
C CYS A 46 -20.23 20.05 -6.62
N ASP A 47 -19.20 20.50 -5.89
CA ASP A 47 -17.87 20.82 -6.43
C ASP A 47 -16.99 19.58 -6.57
N LYS A 48 -17.35 18.49 -5.89
CA LYS A 48 -16.56 17.26 -5.88
C LYS A 48 -17.16 16.18 -6.77
N LEU A 49 -18.48 16.11 -6.86
CA LEU A 49 -19.21 15.03 -7.50
C LEU A 49 -20.27 15.58 -8.45
N TYR A 50 -20.55 14.85 -9.52
CA TYR A 50 -21.74 15.06 -10.36
C TYR A 50 -22.25 13.72 -10.87
N GLN A 51 -23.51 13.70 -11.30
CA GLN A 51 -24.14 12.54 -11.92
C GLN A 51 -24.35 12.82 -13.41
N CYS A 52 -23.94 11.89 -14.28
CA CYS A 52 -24.21 12.02 -15.70
C CYS A 52 -25.69 11.72 -15.99
N ARG A 53 -26.37 12.58 -16.76
CA ARG A 53 -27.78 12.36 -17.16
C ARG A 53 -27.99 11.19 -18.12
N LYS A 54 -26.97 10.83 -18.90
CA LYS A 54 -27.06 9.77 -19.92
C LYS A 54 -26.75 8.39 -19.35
N CYS A 55 -25.63 8.23 -18.64
CA CYS A 55 -25.22 6.93 -18.09
C CYS A 55 -25.51 6.76 -16.59
N CYS A 56 -26.11 7.77 -15.94
CA CYS A 56 -26.45 7.78 -14.51
C CYS A 56 -25.27 7.55 -13.53
N LYS A 57 -24.02 7.44 -14.01
CA LYS A 57 -22.81 7.28 -13.18
C LYS A 57 -22.53 8.55 -12.38
N VAL A 58 -22.10 8.36 -11.13
CA VAL A 58 -21.62 9.43 -10.25
C VAL A 58 -20.09 9.49 -10.36
N ASN A 59 -19.57 10.61 -10.86
CA ASN A 59 -18.15 10.82 -11.11
C ASN A 59 -17.56 11.87 -10.17
N LEU A 60 -16.30 11.67 -9.80
CA LEU A 60 -15.48 12.68 -9.13
C LEU A 60 -14.99 13.69 -10.16
N ARG A 61 -15.26 14.98 -9.93
CA ARG A 61 -14.84 16.06 -10.83
C ARG A 61 -13.32 16.13 -11.01
N LYS A 62 -12.56 15.75 -9.98
CA LYS A 62 -11.09 15.67 -10.03
C LYS A 62 -10.56 14.61 -11.01
N ASP A 63 -11.31 13.51 -11.18
CA ASP A 63 -10.88 12.37 -12.00
C ASP A 63 -11.46 12.45 -13.41
N CYS A 64 -12.66 13.03 -13.55
CA CYS A 64 -13.35 13.19 -14.82
C CYS A 64 -14.22 14.46 -14.77
N PRO A 65 -13.72 15.63 -15.24
CA PRO A 65 -14.49 16.86 -15.32
C PRO A 65 -15.79 16.65 -16.11
N LYS A 66 -16.88 17.32 -15.70
CA LYS A 66 -18.19 17.19 -16.35
C LYS A 66 -18.16 17.49 -17.85
N SER A 67 -17.30 18.40 -18.29
CA SER A 67 -17.09 18.77 -19.70
C SER A 67 -16.35 17.70 -20.52
N GLN A 68 -15.55 16.86 -19.89
CA GLN A 68 -14.71 15.84 -20.55
C GLN A 68 -15.31 14.43 -20.46
N HIS A 69 -16.45 14.28 -19.79
CA HIS A 69 -17.07 12.99 -19.59
C HIS A 69 -17.69 12.43 -20.87
N GLN A 70 -17.25 11.25 -21.27
CA GLN A 70 -17.93 10.46 -22.31
C GLN A 70 -18.54 9.20 -21.69
N CYS A 71 -19.80 8.94 -22.04
CA CYS A 71 -20.48 7.73 -21.58
C CYS A 71 -19.87 6.49 -22.26
N GLY A 72 -19.78 5.39 -21.52
CA GLY A 72 -19.11 4.16 -21.99
C GLY A 72 -17.63 4.08 -21.61
N GLU A 73 -17.00 5.20 -21.23
CA GLU A 73 -15.62 5.16 -20.76
C GLU A 73 -15.52 4.53 -19.35
N LYS A 74 -14.40 3.83 -19.14
CA LYS A 74 -14.01 3.21 -17.87
C LYS A 74 -12.56 3.54 -17.56
N ARG A 75 -12.20 3.59 -16.27
CA ARG A 75 -10.80 3.71 -15.85
C ARG A 75 -10.13 2.34 -15.95
N CYS A 76 -9.06 2.23 -16.73
CA CYS A 76 -8.28 1.00 -16.82
C CYS A 76 -7.49 0.79 -15.52
N PRO A 77 -7.56 -0.38 -14.86
CA PRO A 77 -6.81 -0.66 -13.63
C PRO A 77 -5.29 -0.70 -13.87
N SER A 78 -4.87 -1.13 -15.06
CA SER A 78 -3.45 -1.31 -15.40
C SER A 78 -2.79 0.02 -15.79
N CYS A 79 -3.31 0.74 -16.79
CA CYS A 79 -2.71 2.00 -17.23
C CYS A 79 -3.22 3.25 -16.48
N LYS A 80 -4.21 3.09 -15.60
CA LYS A 80 -4.83 4.15 -14.77
C LYS A 80 -5.50 5.31 -15.52
N LYS A 81 -5.60 5.25 -16.85
CA LYS A 81 -6.26 6.23 -17.73
C LYS A 81 -7.76 5.93 -17.93
N VAL A 82 -8.55 6.94 -18.25
CA VAL A 82 -9.93 6.80 -18.71
C VAL A 82 -9.89 6.42 -20.20
N VAL A 83 -10.57 5.33 -20.55
CA VAL A 83 -10.47 4.69 -21.86
C VAL A 83 -11.84 4.17 -22.29
N ALA A 84 -12.01 3.96 -23.60
CA ALA A 84 -13.22 3.35 -24.16
C ALA A 84 -13.46 1.93 -23.64
N GLU A 85 -14.69 1.44 -23.80
CA GLU A 85 -15.12 0.13 -23.31
C GLU A 85 -14.31 -1.03 -23.89
N ASN A 86 -13.89 -0.92 -25.15
CA ASN A 86 -13.08 -1.89 -25.89
C ASN A 86 -11.55 -1.71 -25.74
N HIS A 87 -11.11 -0.99 -24.70
CA HIS A 87 -9.68 -0.75 -24.49
C HIS A 87 -8.89 -2.04 -24.24
N MET A 88 -7.91 -2.30 -25.13
CA MET A 88 -6.90 -3.33 -24.98
C MET A 88 -5.67 -2.74 -24.27
N CYS A 89 -5.53 -3.00 -22.97
CA CYS A 89 -4.37 -2.55 -22.20
C CYS A 89 -3.25 -3.60 -22.26
N TYR A 90 -2.21 -3.33 -23.04
CA TYR A 90 -1.02 -4.18 -23.07
C TYR A 90 -0.10 -3.90 -21.87
N LEU A 91 0.73 -4.88 -21.50
CA LEU A 91 1.73 -4.74 -20.44
C LEU A 91 2.64 -3.56 -20.77
N GLN A 92 2.68 -2.57 -19.89
CA GLN A 92 3.53 -1.40 -20.08
C GLN A 92 4.96 -1.76 -19.65
N LYS A 93 5.97 -1.30 -20.39
CA LYS A 93 7.36 -1.40 -19.95
C LYS A 93 7.52 -0.52 -18.72
N GLU A 94 7.82 -1.12 -17.58
CA GLU A 94 8.28 -0.35 -16.42
C GLU A 94 9.70 0.15 -16.68
N SER A 95 9.97 1.40 -16.31
CA SER A 95 11.35 1.89 -16.28
C SER A 95 12.13 1.10 -15.24
N ALA A 96 13.33 0.65 -15.59
CA ALA A 96 14.24 0.04 -14.62
C ALA A 96 14.41 0.98 -13.42
N LYS A 97 14.28 0.43 -12.20
CA LYS A 97 14.63 1.16 -10.99
C LYS A 97 16.12 1.52 -11.06
N LYS A 98 16.51 2.69 -10.55
CA LYS A 98 17.93 3.05 -10.43
C LYS A 98 18.66 1.96 -9.65
N SER A 99 19.85 1.57 -10.12
CA SER A 99 20.69 0.62 -9.39
C SER A 99 21.00 1.16 -8.00
N ASN A 100 20.90 0.30 -6.99
CA ASN A 100 21.35 0.59 -5.64
C ASN A 100 22.55 -0.30 -5.36
N GLU A 101 23.71 0.31 -5.16
CA GLU A 101 24.95 -0.43 -4.84
C GLU A 101 25.00 -0.84 -3.37
N LYS A 102 24.10 -0.31 -2.53
CA LYS A 102 24.03 -0.60 -1.10
C LYS A 102 23.24 -1.87 -0.83
N LEU A 103 23.74 -3.00 -1.32
CA LEU A 103 23.17 -4.33 -1.09
C LEU A 103 24.11 -5.18 -0.25
N ILE A 104 23.53 -5.95 0.67
CA ILE A 104 24.21 -7.01 1.44
C ILE A 104 23.42 -8.29 1.19
N PHE A 105 24.06 -9.29 0.62
CA PHE A 105 23.51 -10.63 0.50
C PHE A 105 23.98 -11.45 1.70
N PHE A 106 23.13 -12.29 2.27
CA PHE A 106 23.54 -13.16 3.37
C PHE A 106 22.77 -14.47 3.39
N ASP A 107 23.36 -15.47 4.02
CA ASP A 107 22.77 -16.78 4.28
C ASP A 107 23.19 -17.29 5.67
N PHE A 108 22.38 -18.15 6.26
CA PHE A 108 22.64 -18.74 7.57
C PHE A 108 22.76 -20.25 7.48
N GLU A 109 23.83 -20.77 8.10
CA GLU A 109 23.89 -22.19 8.42
C GLU A 109 23.33 -22.41 9.83
N THR A 110 22.65 -23.53 10.00
CA THR A 110 22.02 -23.88 11.27
C THR A 110 22.33 -25.31 11.68
N ASP A 111 22.55 -25.50 12.97
CA ASP A 111 22.58 -26.79 13.62
C ASP A 111 21.16 -27.17 14.10
N LEU A 112 20.72 -28.38 13.81
CA LEU A 112 19.41 -28.95 14.19
C LEU A 112 19.55 -30.11 15.21
N SER A 113 20.74 -30.39 15.71
CA SER A 113 21.02 -31.50 16.63
C SER A 113 20.12 -31.50 17.89
N THR A 114 19.68 -30.31 18.32
CA THR A 114 18.82 -30.11 19.49
C THR A 114 17.33 -30.19 19.19
N GLY A 115 16.94 -30.33 17.92
CA GLY A 115 15.55 -30.22 17.45
C GLY A 115 15.07 -28.78 17.20
N GLU A 116 15.86 -27.78 17.60
CA GLU A 116 15.68 -26.39 17.17
C GLU A 116 16.79 -25.99 16.18
N HIS A 117 16.44 -25.16 15.19
CA HIS A 117 17.44 -24.53 14.34
C HIS A 117 18.19 -23.45 15.12
N ILE A 118 19.48 -23.66 15.33
CA ILE A 118 20.37 -22.69 15.97
C ILE A 118 21.43 -22.25 14.96
N VAL A 119 21.50 -20.96 14.68
CA VAL A 119 22.50 -20.39 13.78
C VAL A 119 23.89 -20.64 14.35
N ASN A 120 24.74 -21.32 13.56
CA ASN A 120 26.13 -21.60 13.90
C ASN A 120 27.11 -21.01 12.87
N CYS A 121 26.64 -20.48 11.75
CA CYS A 121 27.44 -19.68 10.83
C CYS A 121 26.58 -18.65 10.09
N VAL A 122 27.17 -17.52 9.76
CA VAL A 122 26.64 -16.51 8.85
C VAL A 122 27.68 -16.21 7.78
N ALA A 123 27.27 -16.27 6.51
CA ALA A 123 28.04 -15.74 5.40
C ALA A 123 27.29 -14.55 4.81
N SER A 124 27.98 -13.42 4.60
CA SER A 124 27.41 -12.25 3.96
C SER A 124 28.39 -11.57 3.02
N GLN A 125 27.87 -10.96 1.97
CA GLN A 125 28.66 -10.38 0.90
C GLN A 125 28.01 -9.07 0.42
N TYR A 126 28.82 -8.04 0.20
CA TYR A 126 28.39 -6.81 -0.47
C TYR A 126 28.32 -6.99 -1.98
N LEU A 127 27.69 -6.06 -2.70
CA LEU A 127 27.64 -6.09 -4.16
C LEU A 127 29.04 -6.06 -4.82
N ASP A 128 30.04 -5.46 -4.16
CA ASP A 128 31.42 -5.39 -4.65
C ASP A 128 32.25 -6.66 -4.40
N GLY A 129 31.64 -7.69 -3.79
CA GLY A 129 32.30 -8.95 -3.47
C GLY A 129 33.02 -8.98 -2.12
N THR A 130 33.03 -7.87 -1.35
CA THR A 130 33.57 -7.87 0.00
C THR A 130 32.72 -8.77 0.91
N GLU A 131 33.36 -9.60 1.74
CA GLU A 131 32.68 -10.61 2.57
C GLU A 131 32.80 -10.32 4.06
N PHE A 132 31.75 -10.69 4.80
CA PHE A 132 31.74 -10.83 6.24
C PHE A 132 31.22 -12.22 6.58
N VAL A 133 32.08 -13.05 7.16
CA VAL A 133 31.76 -14.42 7.59
C VAL A 133 31.99 -14.53 9.09
N CYS A 134 31.07 -15.18 9.77
CA CYS A 134 31.18 -15.43 11.21
C CYS A 134 30.69 -16.84 11.55
N GLU A 135 31.54 -17.60 12.21
CA GLU A 135 31.24 -18.94 12.72
C GLU A 135 31.02 -18.93 14.24
N GLY A 136 30.31 -19.93 14.74
CA GLY A 136 29.99 -20.14 16.14
C GLY A 136 28.52 -19.86 16.48
N TYR A 137 28.08 -20.35 17.64
CA TYR A 137 26.70 -20.16 18.11
C TYR A 137 26.37 -18.72 18.53
N ASP A 138 27.34 -17.81 18.51
CA ASP A 138 27.15 -16.36 18.68
C ASP A 138 27.09 -15.60 17.34
N ALA A 139 27.15 -16.30 16.21
CA ALA A 139 27.20 -15.69 14.88
C ALA A 139 25.97 -14.81 14.58
N ILE A 140 24.76 -15.22 14.99
CA ILE A 140 23.55 -14.41 14.84
C ILE A 140 23.66 -13.06 15.58
N ASP A 141 24.27 -13.04 16.76
CA ASP A 141 24.40 -11.82 17.57
C ASP A 141 25.43 -10.86 16.96
N LYS A 142 26.58 -11.40 16.52
CA LYS A 142 27.61 -10.65 15.81
C LYS A 142 27.09 -10.09 14.49
N PHE A 143 26.39 -10.91 13.70
CA PHE A 143 25.83 -10.48 12.43
C PHE A 143 24.76 -9.40 12.62
N CYS A 144 23.82 -9.55 13.56
CA CYS A 144 22.80 -8.52 13.78
C CYS A 144 23.43 -7.19 14.24
N LYS A 145 24.43 -7.22 15.14
CA LYS A 145 25.17 -6.01 15.55
C LYS A 145 25.89 -5.36 14.37
N TYR A 146 26.51 -6.16 13.52
CA TYR A 146 27.15 -5.71 12.28
C TYR A 146 26.12 -5.08 11.33
N LEU A 147 25.03 -5.80 11.02
CA LEU A 147 23.98 -5.40 10.09
C LEU A 147 23.25 -4.12 10.53
N PHE A 148 22.98 -3.95 11.82
CA PHE A 148 22.31 -2.77 12.36
C PHE A 148 23.26 -1.66 12.82
N SER A 149 24.56 -1.79 12.52
CA SER A 149 25.52 -0.72 12.80
C SER A 149 25.25 0.53 11.95
N PRO A 150 25.70 1.72 12.39
CA PRO A 150 25.54 2.96 11.62
C PRO A 150 26.12 2.89 10.20
N GLN A 151 27.13 2.04 9.96
CA GLN A 151 27.77 1.86 8.67
C GLN A 151 26.80 1.34 7.59
N HIS A 152 25.81 0.53 7.97
CA HIS A 152 24.85 -0.07 7.03
C HIS A 152 23.55 0.71 6.93
N LYS A 153 23.53 1.96 7.40
CA LYS A 153 22.35 2.81 7.26
C LYS A 153 22.02 3.04 5.78
N GLY A 154 20.81 2.62 5.38
CA GLY A 154 20.33 2.72 4.01
C GLY A 154 20.76 1.59 3.07
N PHE A 155 21.42 0.55 3.59
CA PHE A 155 21.62 -0.70 2.87
C PHE A 155 20.34 -1.54 2.85
N THR A 156 20.19 -2.36 1.82
CA THR A 156 19.16 -3.41 1.74
C THR A 156 19.83 -4.76 1.91
N ALA A 157 19.44 -5.50 2.95
CA ALA A 157 19.91 -6.85 3.18
C ALA A 157 18.96 -7.86 2.55
N ILE A 158 19.50 -8.84 1.83
CA ILE A 158 18.76 -9.83 1.05
C ILE A 158 19.28 -11.22 1.43
N ALA A 159 18.37 -12.10 1.81
CA ALA A 159 18.65 -13.52 1.98
C ALA A 159 17.89 -14.34 0.94
N HIS A 160 18.40 -15.53 0.64
CA HIS A 160 17.76 -16.45 -0.30
C HIS A 160 16.34 -16.82 0.12
N ASN A 161 16.10 -17.00 1.43
CA ASN A 161 14.77 -17.30 1.96
C ASN A 161 14.40 -16.39 3.14
N MET A 162 14.48 -15.07 2.91
CA MET A 162 14.17 -14.06 3.93
C MET A 162 12.82 -14.29 4.62
N LYS A 163 11.76 -14.62 3.86
CA LYS A 163 10.40 -14.74 4.42
C LYS A 163 10.18 -16.06 5.16
N GLY A 164 10.74 -17.17 4.65
CA GLY A 164 10.43 -18.51 5.12
C GLY A 164 11.43 -19.09 6.10
N PHE A 165 12.64 -18.53 6.20
CA PHE A 165 13.69 -19.09 7.04
C PHE A 165 14.56 -17.99 7.69
N ASP A 166 15.43 -17.34 6.92
CA ASP A 166 16.49 -16.47 7.45
C ASP A 166 15.97 -15.32 8.30
N GLY A 167 14.89 -14.68 7.85
CA GLY A 167 14.27 -13.56 8.56
C GLY A 167 13.75 -13.94 9.94
N HIS A 168 13.43 -15.21 10.21
CA HIS A 168 12.96 -15.65 11.52
C HIS A 168 14.05 -15.51 12.59
N PHE A 169 15.32 -15.74 12.27
CA PHE A 169 16.42 -15.61 13.24
C PHE A 169 16.67 -14.14 13.59
N ILE A 170 16.62 -13.25 12.60
CA ILE A 170 16.76 -11.80 12.80
C ILE A 170 15.59 -11.27 13.64
N LEU A 171 14.35 -11.67 13.30
CA LEU A 171 13.16 -11.29 14.07
C LEU A 171 13.22 -11.80 15.51
N ARG A 172 13.61 -13.06 15.71
CA ARG A 172 13.81 -13.66 17.05
C ARG A 172 14.86 -12.87 17.82
N TRP A 173 16.00 -12.55 17.22
CA TRP A 173 17.05 -11.75 17.85
C TRP A 173 16.53 -10.37 18.26
N PHE A 174 15.83 -9.66 17.37
CA PHE A 174 15.18 -8.39 17.71
C PHE A 174 14.20 -8.52 18.88
N CYS A 175 13.28 -9.48 18.82
CA CYS A 175 12.28 -9.67 19.86
C CYS A 175 12.90 -10.00 21.22
N LEU A 176 14.03 -10.71 21.26
CA LEU A 176 14.71 -11.05 22.51
C LEU A 176 15.58 -9.91 23.05
N LYS A 177 16.22 -9.12 22.17
CA LYS A 177 17.16 -8.06 22.58
C LYS A 177 16.51 -6.68 22.72
N TYR A 178 15.45 -6.37 21.97
CA TYR A 178 14.78 -5.06 21.95
C TYR A 178 13.45 -4.99 22.70
N LYS A 179 13.01 -6.08 23.36
CA LYS A 179 11.81 -6.07 24.22
C LYS A 179 11.85 -5.09 25.39
N ASN A 180 12.96 -4.40 25.63
CA ASN A 180 13.06 -3.30 26.60
C ASN A 180 12.73 -1.90 26.04
N HIS A 181 12.52 -1.73 24.72
CA HIS A 181 12.10 -0.44 24.17
C HIS A 181 11.07 -0.59 23.03
N ARG A 182 9.86 -0.05 23.26
CA ARG A 182 8.77 0.11 22.29
C ARG A 182 9.26 0.79 20.99
N PHE A 183 9.09 0.17 19.81
CA PHE A 183 8.15 0.57 18.75
C PHE A 183 8.40 -0.22 17.44
N PHE A 184 7.31 -0.64 16.80
CA PHE A 184 7.25 -1.22 15.46
C PHE A 184 7.42 -0.14 14.38
N GLN A 185 8.47 -0.22 13.56
CA GLN A 185 8.42 0.08 12.12
C GLN A 185 9.79 -0.16 11.50
N LEU A 186 9.94 -1.21 10.67
CA LEU A 186 10.88 -1.29 9.55
C LEU A 186 10.77 -2.65 8.86
N PHE A 187 9.72 -2.84 8.06
CA PHE A 187 9.78 -3.69 6.87
C PHE A 187 8.79 -3.12 5.85
N SER A 188 9.31 -2.31 4.92
CA SER A 188 8.57 -1.90 3.74
C SER A 188 8.44 -3.09 2.80
N TYR A 189 7.23 -3.65 2.78
CA TYR A 189 6.74 -4.68 1.90
C TYR A 189 6.84 -4.23 0.42
N VAL A 190 7.52 -5.02 -0.41
CA VAL A 190 7.43 -4.94 -1.88
C VAL A 190 6.95 -6.30 -2.36
N PRO A 191 5.65 -6.46 -2.68
CA PRO A 191 5.15 -7.70 -3.28
C PRO A 191 5.55 -7.75 -4.76
N PHE A 192 6.02 -8.94 -5.18
CA PHE A 192 5.91 -9.37 -6.58
C PHE A 192 4.50 -9.88 -6.84
#